data_AF-A0A9Q0N193-F1
#
_entry.id   AF-A0A9Q0N193-F1
#
_cell.length_a   1.000
_cell.length_b   1.000
_cell.length_c   1.000
_cell.angle_alpha   90.00
_cell.angle_beta   90.00
_cell.angle_gamma   90.00
#
_symmetry.space_group_name_H-M   'P 1'
#
loop_
_entity.id
_entity.type
_entity.pdbx_description
1 polymer ?
#
loop_
_entity_poly.entity_id
_entity_poly.type
_entity_poly.pdbx_seq_one_letter_code
_entity_poly.pdbx_strand_id
1 'polypeptide(L)'
;MIRHDQRVRLLYKTILRLHRGLPADMQSLGNSYAKDEFKRHKTCNPAEAQVFLIEWTNYAVQLSHQLGLGIKGKPSEKIGEYLPVSKLDDLREEQVIQLYELMKAATGQVDDPSTTESSEKKKK
;
A
#
# COMPACT_ATOMS: atom_id res chain seq x y z
N MET A 1 -20.82 -22.49 9.78
CA MET A 1 -19.73 -21.51 9.96
C MET A 1 -18.80 -21.57 8.76
N ILE A 2 -18.41 -20.42 8.19
CA ILE A 2 -17.40 -20.38 7.12
C ILE A 2 -16.04 -20.70 7.74
N ARG A 3 -15.32 -21.69 7.20
CA ARG A 3 -13.99 -22.08 7.68
C ARG A 3 -12.95 -21.01 7.32
N HIS A 4 -11.91 -20.86 8.14
CA HIS A 4 -10.87 -19.84 7.96
C HIS A 4 -10.24 -19.87 6.55
N ASP A 5 -9.94 -21.07 6.05
CA ASP A 5 -9.37 -21.29 4.72
C ASP A 5 -10.29 -20.84 3.58
N GLN A 6 -11.62 -20.94 3.76
CA GLN A 6 -12.59 -20.45 2.79
C GLN A 6 -12.62 -18.91 2.79
N ARG A 7 -12.51 -18.27 3.96
CA ARG A 7 -12.44 -16.80 4.07
C ARG A 7 -11.18 -16.25 3.39
N VAL A 8 -10.02 -16.85 3.65
CA VAL A 8 -8.75 -16.47 3.01
C VAL A 8 -8.84 -16.58 1.49
N ARG A 9 -9.34 -17.72 0.97
CA ARG A 9 -9.50 -17.94 -0.48
C ARG A 9 -10.48 -16.96 -1.12
N LEU A 10 -11.58 -16.65 -0.43
CA LEU A 10 -12.56 -15.69 -0.91
C LEU A 10 -11.93 -14.30 -1.01
N LEU A 11 -11.25 -13.85 0.05
CA LEU A 11 -10.58 -12.54 0.08
C LEU A 11 -9.55 -12.41 -1.04
N TYR A 12 -8.68 -13.41 -1.22
CA TYR A 12 -7.70 -13.44 -2.30
C TYR A 12 -8.35 -13.29 -3.69
N LYS A 13 -9.41 -14.05 -3.97
CA LYS A 13 -10.14 -13.95 -5.24
C LYS A 13 -10.82 -12.58 -5.42
N THR A 14 -11.36 -12.01 -4.36
CA THR A 14 -11.97 -10.67 -4.38
C THR A 14 -10.93 -9.61 -4.75
N ILE A 15 -9.75 -9.63 -4.12
CA ILE A 15 -8.66 -8.70 -4.43
C ILE A 15 -8.24 -8.80 -5.90
N LEU A 16 -8.02 -10.02 -6.41
CA LEU A 16 -7.66 -10.21 -7.83
C LEU A 16 -8.75 -9.74 -8.80
N ARG A 17 -10.02 -9.80 -8.40
CA ARG A 17 -11.13 -9.23 -9.19
C ARG A 17 -11.10 -7.71 -9.17
N LEU A 18 -10.84 -7.09 -8.01
CA LEU A 18 -10.73 -5.63 -7.89
C LEU A 18 -9.55 -5.09 -8.69
N HIS A 19 -8.40 -5.77 -8.70
CA HIS A 19 -7.25 -5.37 -9.52
C HIS A 19 -7.56 -5.29 -11.03
N ARG A 20 -8.62 -5.96 -11.50
CA ARG A 20 -9.06 -5.83 -12.91
C ARG A 20 -9.57 -4.43 -13.27
N GLY A 21 -9.97 -3.64 -12.29
CA GLY A 21 -10.36 -2.25 -12.47
C GLY A 21 -9.19 -1.26 -12.41
N LEU A 22 -7.97 -1.70 -12.12
CA LEU A 22 -6.79 -0.84 -12.05
C LEU A 22 -6.12 -0.66 -13.42
N PRO A 23 -5.35 0.43 -13.62
CA PRO A 23 -4.45 0.58 -14.77
C PRO A 23 -3.49 -0.62 -14.91
N ALA A 24 -3.06 -0.93 -16.14
CA ALA A 24 -2.31 -2.15 -16.46
C ALA A 24 -1.06 -2.37 -15.58
N ASP A 25 -0.25 -1.33 -15.42
CA ASP A 25 0.99 -1.40 -14.63
C ASP A 25 0.67 -1.66 -13.15
N MET A 26 -0.29 -0.93 -12.58
CA MET A 26 -0.73 -1.11 -11.18
C MET A 26 -1.34 -2.50 -10.95
N GLN A 27 -2.10 -3.01 -11.92
CA GLN A 27 -2.69 -4.34 -11.86
C GLN A 27 -1.61 -5.42 -11.82
N SER A 28 -0.61 -5.36 -12.70
CA SER A 28 0.47 -6.35 -12.75
C SER A 28 1.31 -6.36 -11.47
N LEU A 29 1.64 -5.17 -10.95
CA LEU A 29 2.37 -4.98 -9.71
C LEU A 29 1.56 -5.53 -8.52
N GLY A 30 0.30 -5.11 -8.40
CA GLY A 30 -0.60 -5.54 -7.32
C GLY A 30 -0.87 -7.04 -7.33
N ASN A 31 -1.06 -7.65 -8.50
CA ASN A 31 -1.27 -9.11 -8.62
C ASN A 31 -0.06 -9.90 -8.13
N SER A 32 1.14 -9.46 -8.50
CA SER A 32 2.39 -10.11 -8.09
C SER A 32 2.58 -9.97 -6.58
N TYR A 33 2.41 -8.75 -6.05
CA TYR A 33 2.53 -8.47 -4.63
C TYR A 33 1.51 -9.27 -3.79
N ALA A 34 0.22 -9.25 -4.16
CA ALA A 34 -0.81 -9.99 -3.43
C ALA A 34 -0.57 -11.51 -3.44
N LYS A 35 -0.07 -12.06 -4.56
CA LYS A 35 0.30 -13.47 -4.62
C LYS A 35 1.40 -13.82 -3.62
N ASP A 36 2.43 -12.98 -3.54
CA ASP A 36 3.56 -13.20 -2.65
C ASP A 36 3.18 -13.03 -1.18
N GLU A 37 2.40 -12.00 -0.85
CA GLU A 37 1.96 -11.76 0.53
C GLU A 37 1.07 -12.87 1.08
N PHE A 38 0.08 -13.32 0.30
CA PHE A 38 -0.76 -14.46 0.71
C PHE A 38 0.05 -15.76 0.80
N LYS A 39 1.13 -15.90 0.02
CA LYS A 39 2.03 -17.06 0.11
C LYS A 39 2.87 -17.00 1.39
N ARG A 40 3.43 -15.83 1.74
CA ARG A 40 4.21 -15.60 2.97
C ARG A 40 3.38 -15.84 4.22
N HIS A 41 2.10 -15.49 4.20
CA HIS A 41 1.20 -15.65 5.36
C HIS A 41 0.54 -17.03 5.49
N LYS A 42 0.92 -18.04 4.70
CA LYS A 42 0.33 -19.39 4.80
C LYS A 42 0.61 -20.09 6.13
N THR A 43 1.73 -19.78 6.77
CA THR A 43 2.23 -20.46 7.98
C THR A 43 2.28 -19.54 9.20
N CYS A 44 1.60 -18.38 9.15
CA CYS A 44 1.54 -17.45 10.27
C CYS A 44 0.69 -18.01 11.42
N ASN A 45 0.87 -17.46 12.61
CA ASN A 45 0.09 -17.87 13.77
C ASN A 45 -1.36 -17.33 13.68
N PRO A 46 -2.31 -17.85 14.48
CA PRO A 46 -3.71 -17.43 14.40
C PRO A 46 -3.95 -15.94 14.64
N ALA A 47 -3.17 -15.30 15.51
CA ALA A 47 -3.31 -13.86 15.80
C ALA A 47 -2.86 -13.01 14.61
N GLU A 48 -1.70 -13.33 14.03
CA GLU A 48 -1.21 -12.71 12.80
C GLU A 48 -2.18 -12.92 11.63
N ALA A 49 -2.75 -14.13 11.51
CA ALA A 49 -3.75 -14.43 10.48
C ALA A 49 -5.01 -13.57 10.60
N GLN A 50 -5.46 -13.28 11.83
CA GLN A 50 -6.59 -12.38 12.06
C GLN A 50 -6.26 -10.94 11.64
N VAL A 51 -5.11 -10.41 12.07
CA VAL A 51 -4.66 -9.07 11.69
C VAL A 51 -4.52 -8.98 10.17
N PHE A 52 -3.88 -9.96 9.53
CA PHE A 52 -3.76 -10.04 8.09
C PHE A 52 -5.11 -9.99 7.38
N LEU A 53 -6.09 -10.79 7.82
CA LEU A 53 -7.42 -10.79 7.21
C LEU A 53 -8.14 -9.44 7.37
N ILE A 54 -7.99 -8.77 8.52
CA ILE A 54 -8.59 -7.45 8.76
C ILE A 54 -8.00 -6.43 7.81
N GLU A 55 -6.66 -6.31 7.78
CA GLU A 55 -5.97 -5.33 6.93
C GLU A 55 -6.25 -5.53 5.44
N TRP A 56 -6.21 -6.77 4.96
CA TRP A 56 -6.51 -7.08 3.56
C TRP A 56 -7.99 -6.92 3.20
N THR A 57 -8.90 -7.07 4.17
CA THR A 57 -10.31 -6.74 3.97
C THR A 57 -10.50 -5.23 3.88
N ASN A 58 -9.85 -4.45 4.75
CA ASN A 58 -9.88 -2.98 4.70
C ASN A 58 -9.34 -2.47 3.36
N TYR A 59 -8.21 -3.01 2.90
CA TYR A 59 -7.66 -2.73 1.57
C TYR A 59 -8.67 -3.01 0.45
N ALA A 60 -9.31 -4.18 0.45
CA ALA A 60 -10.30 -4.53 -0.57
C ALA A 60 -11.51 -3.59 -0.55
N VAL A 61 -11.98 -3.19 0.63
CA VAL A 61 -13.07 -2.22 0.79
C VAL A 61 -12.68 -0.85 0.23
N GLN A 62 -11.52 -0.32 0.63
CA GLN A 62 -11.01 0.96 0.13
C GLN A 62 -10.86 0.95 -1.40
N LEU A 63 -10.25 -0.11 -1.95
CA LEU A 63 -10.10 -0.25 -3.39
C LEU A 63 -11.45 -0.33 -4.12
N SER A 64 -12.43 -1.07 -3.56
CA SER A 64 -13.78 -1.14 -4.15
C SER A 64 -14.47 0.23 -4.18
N HIS A 65 -14.26 1.06 -3.16
CA HIS A 65 -14.78 2.43 -3.11
C HIS A 65 -14.12 3.31 -4.17
N GLN A 66 -12.79 3.24 -4.30
CA GLN A 66 -12.04 4.01 -5.31
C GLN A 66 -12.44 3.63 -6.74
N LEU A 67 -12.76 2.36 -6.98
CA LEU A 67 -13.26 1.86 -8.27
C LEU A 67 -14.75 2.15 -8.52
N GLY A 68 -15.45 2.81 -7.59
CA GLY A 68 -16.88 3.13 -7.73
C GLY A 68 -17.81 1.92 -7.64
N LEU A 69 -17.32 0.78 -7.14
CA LEU A 69 -18.09 -0.47 -7.00
C LEU A 69 -18.92 -0.50 -5.70
N GLY A 70 -18.78 0.52 -4.85
CA GLY A 70 -19.54 0.68 -3.61
C GLY A 70 -20.91 1.36 -3.79
N ILE A 71 -21.66 1.46 -2.70
CA ILE A 71 -23.06 1.95 -2.65
C ILE A 71 -23.22 3.36 -3.26
N LYS A 72 -22.17 4.18 -3.26
CA LYS A 72 -22.18 5.57 -3.78
C LYS A 72 -21.71 5.72 -5.23
N GLY A 73 -21.38 4.63 -5.94
CA GLY A 73 -21.35 4.49 -7.40
C GLY A 73 -20.43 5.40 -8.23
N LYS A 74 -19.74 6.38 -7.64
CA LYS A 74 -18.84 7.27 -8.38
C LYS A 74 -17.40 6.79 -8.20
N PRO A 75 -16.70 6.41 -9.29
CA PRO A 75 -15.28 6.10 -9.20
C PRO A 75 -14.51 7.35 -8.77
N SER A 76 -13.48 7.16 -7.97
CA SER A 76 -12.53 8.22 -7.65
C SER A 76 -11.78 8.59 -8.93
N GLU A 77 -11.54 9.88 -9.14
CA GLU A 77 -10.74 10.37 -10.27
C GLU A 77 -9.28 9.90 -10.16
N LYS A 78 -8.81 9.63 -8.94
CA LYS A 78 -7.45 9.14 -8.65
C LYS A 78 -7.51 7.93 -7.72
N ILE A 79 -6.65 6.95 -8.01
CA ILE A 79 -6.42 5.78 -7.16
C ILE A 79 -5.39 6.16 -6.09
N GLY A 80 -5.64 5.74 -4.86
CA GLY A 80 -4.80 6.05 -3.69
C GLY A 80 -5.33 7.19 -2.82
N GLU A 81 -4.73 7.33 -1.64
CA GLU A 81 -5.03 8.37 -0.66
C GLU A 81 -3.73 9.04 -0.23
N TYR A 82 -3.83 10.27 0.26
CA TYR A 82 -2.67 10.97 0.82
C TYR A 82 -2.22 10.29 2.12
N LEU A 83 -0.92 10.04 2.26
CA LEU A 83 -0.36 9.45 3.48
C LEU A 83 -0.34 10.50 4.60
N PRO A 84 -1.12 10.35 5.68
CA PRO A 84 -1.12 11.31 6.77
C PRO A 84 0.23 11.30 7.49
N VAL A 85 0.68 12.46 7.97
CA VAL A 85 1.99 12.62 8.62
C VAL A 85 2.14 11.72 9.85
N SER A 86 1.05 11.49 10.59
CA SER A 86 1.03 10.58 11.74
C SER A 86 1.36 9.13 11.40
N LYS A 87 1.24 8.71 10.13
CA LYS A 87 1.64 7.37 9.68
C LYS A 87 3.15 7.25 9.48
N LEU A 88 3.88 8.36 9.40
CA LEU A 88 5.34 8.33 9.34
C LEU A 88 5.96 7.93 10.68
N ASP A 89 5.27 8.21 11.79
CA ASP A 89 5.69 7.81 13.14
C ASP A 89 5.68 6.27 13.32
N ASP A 90 4.88 5.56 12.51
CA ASP A 90 4.80 4.09 12.51
C ASP A 90 5.96 3.44 11.72
N LEU A 91 6.77 4.23 11.00
CA LEU A 91 7.85 3.74 10.12
C LEU A 91 9.21 3.78 10.81
N ARG A 92 10.07 2.82 10.48
CA ARG A 92 11.49 2.89 10.86
C ARG A 92 12.19 4.00 10.09
N GLU A 93 13.27 4.55 10.64
CA GLU A 93 14.07 5.62 10.01
C GLU A 93 14.49 5.26 8.57
N GLU A 94 14.99 4.04 8.35
CA GLU A 94 15.34 3.55 7.01
C GLU A 94 14.15 3.54 6.04
N GLN A 95 12.94 3.23 6.52
CA GLN A 95 11.74 3.21 5.69
C GLN A 95 11.27 4.62 5.33
N VAL A 96 11.47 5.59 6.24
CA VAL A 96 11.21 7.00 5.96
C VAL A 96 12.16 7.52 4.88
N ILE A 97 13.44 7.15 4.94
CA ILE A 97 14.44 7.50 3.93
C ILE A 97 14.04 6.89 2.56
N GLN A 98 13.72 5.60 2.51
CA GLN A 98 13.29 4.93 1.29
C GLN A 98 12.03 5.57 0.68
N LEU A 99 11.07 5.95 1.52
CA LEU A 99 9.86 6.63 1.07
C LEU A 99 10.18 8.01 0.48
N TYR A 100 11.11 8.75 1.07
CA TYR A 100 11.56 10.04 0.56
C TYR A 100 12.31 9.91 -0.78
N GLU A 101 13.19 8.91 -0.91
CA GLU A 101 13.87 8.59 -2.17
C GLU A 101 12.87 8.22 -3.27
N LEU A 102 11.85 7.41 -2.94
CA LEU A 102 10.78 7.06 -3.86
C LEU A 102 10.00 8.30 -4.31
N MET A 103 9.67 9.22 -3.40
CA MET A 103 9.00 10.48 -3.73
C MET A 103 9.83 11.33 -4.71
N LYS A 104 11.14 11.48 -4.45
CA LYS A 104 12.04 12.22 -5.35
C LYS A 104 12.10 11.60 -6.74
N ALA A 105 12.28 10.27 -6.81
CA ALA A 105 12.30 9.53 -8.07
C ALA A 105 10.99 9.67 -8.86
N ALA A 106 9.84 9.60 -8.18
CA ALA A 106 8.53 9.73 -8.81
C ALA A 106 8.21 11.17 -9.28
N THR A 107 8.75 12.19 -8.61
CA THR A 107 8.52 13.60 -8.94
C THR A 107 9.58 14.20 -9.87
N GLY A 108 10.65 13.45 -10.19
CA GLY A 108 11.76 13.91 -11.03
C GLY A 108 12.67 14.92 -10.34
N GLN A 109 12.62 15.03 -9.01
CA GLN A 109 13.55 15.84 -8.23
C GLN A 109 14.87 15.07 -8.11
N VAL A 110 15.78 15.31 -9.06
CA VAL A 110 17.15 14.80 -9.00
C VAL A 110 17.95 15.74 -8.11
N ASP A 111 18.49 15.22 -7.01
CA ASP A 111 19.39 16.01 -6.17
C ASP A 111 20.70 16.28 -6.93
N ASP A 112 20.97 17.55 -7.19
CA ASP A 112 22.32 18.02 -7.51
C ASP A 112 23.19 17.84 -6.24
N PRO A 113 24.28 17.04 -6.29
CA PRO A 113 25.12 16.76 -5.12
C PRO A 113 25.82 18.00 -4.50
N SER A 114 25.61 19.21 -5.01
CA SER A 114 26.28 20.43 -4.49
C SER A 114 25.64 21.09 -3.27
N THR A 115 24.49 20.63 -2.75
CA THR A 115 23.69 21.47 -1.82
C THR A 115 23.76 21.08 -0.33
N THR A 116 24.52 20.06 0.06
CA THR A 116 24.50 19.53 1.44
C THR A 116 25.60 20.04 2.38
N GLU A 117 26.32 21.13 2.06
CA GLU A 117 27.42 21.65 2.91
C GLU A 117 27.25 23.09 3.45
N SER A 118 26.09 23.76 3.31
CA SER A 118 25.99 25.20 3.68
C SER A 118 25.22 25.56 4.96
N SER A 119 24.68 24.62 5.75
CA SER A 119 23.90 24.98 6.96
C SER A 119 24.67 24.97 8.29
N GLU A 120 25.92 24.51 8.35
CA GLU A 120 26.73 24.55 9.59
C GLU A 120 27.85 25.60 9.53
N LYS A 121 27.50 26.89 9.50
CA LYS A 121 28.40 27.99 9.96
C LYS A 121 27.65 29.32 10.00
N LYS A 122 26.89 29.56 11.08
CA LYS A 122 26.69 30.90 11.67
C LYS A 122 25.98 30.80 13.02
N LYS A 123 26.75 30.48 14.05
CA LYS A 123 26.50 30.99 15.40
C LYS A 123 27.80 31.63 15.88
N LYS A 124 27.91 32.92 15.61
CA LYS A 124 28.87 33.82 16.27
C LYS A 124 28.05 34.80 17.08
#